data_AF-A0A840SVS9-F1
#
_entry.id   AF-A0A840SVS9-F1
#
_cell.length_a   1.000
_cell.length_b   1.000
_cell.length_c   1.000
_cell.angle_alpha   90.00
_cell.angle_beta   90.00
_cell.angle_gamma   90.00
#
_symmetry.space_group_name_H-M   'P 1'
#
loop_
_entity.id
_entity.type
_entity.pdbx_description
1 polymer ?
#
loop_
_entity_poly.entity_id
_entity_poly.type
_entity_poly.pdbx_seq_one_letter_code
_entity_poly.pdbx_strand_id
1 'polypeptide(L)'
;MTVRFAVLGAGRIGKVHAGAIAANPGARIVAVADALAPAAEALAAQAAAAVRTIDAIEAADDIDAVVICTPTDTHADLIERFARAGKAIFCEKPIDLDVSRVKACLAVVEETGAKLMVGFNRRFDPHFRAVRKAIDDGAVGDVEMVTIVSRDPGAPPVEYIRRSGGIFRDMTIHDFDMARWLLGEEPTVVAAFASNLVDSEIGRAGDFDSANVLLETPSGRQAVITNSRRATYGYDQRIEVLGSKGMAAAENQREVSIEIANGAGFTRPPLLDFFMTRYTSAYAAEIATFVAGVTEGTAIAPTGEDGLRALALAEAAVRSVAEGRKVAVADVLG
;
A
#
# COMPACT_ATOMS: atom_id res chain seq x y z
N MET A 1 -12.54 25.00 2.27
CA MET A 1 -13.61 24.02 2.58
C MET A 1 -12.98 22.91 3.41
N THR A 2 -13.60 22.48 4.51
CA THR A 2 -13.07 21.37 5.33
C THR A 2 -13.78 20.08 4.93
N VAL A 3 -13.03 19.09 4.46
CA VAL A 3 -13.55 17.77 4.07
C VAL A 3 -13.95 16.98 5.32
N ARG A 4 -15.17 16.47 5.35
CA ARG A 4 -15.72 15.68 6.46
C ARG A 4 -15.61 14.20 6.15
N PHE A 5 -14.78 13.53 6.93
CA PHE A 5 -14.50 12.12 6.79
C PHE A 5 -15.37 11.25 7.67
N ALA A 6 -15.68 10.06 7.16
CA ALA A 6 -15.93 8.91 8.00
C ALA A 6 -14.83 7.87 7.88
N VAL A 7 -14.45 7.27 9.01
CA VAL A 7 -13.48 6.18 9.08
C VAL A 7 -14.24 4.87 9.27
N LEU A 8 -14.10 3.95 8.31
CA LEU A 8 -14.70 2.61 8.36
C LEU A 8 -13.61 1.61 8.73
N GLY A 9 -13.68 1.03 9.91
CA GLY A 9 -12.64 0.20 10.50
C GLY A 9 -11.75 1.01 11.45
N ALA A 10 -11.78 0.66 12.73
CA ALA A 10 -11.05 1.27 13.85
C ALA A 10 -9.87 0.40 14.33
N GLY A 11 -9.38 -0.47 13.44
CA GLY A 11 -8.16 -1.26 13.65
C GLY A 11 -6.88 -0.43 13.61
N ARG A 12 -5.71 -1.09 13.56
CA ARG A 12 -4.40 -0.41 13.54
C ARG A 12 -4.29 0.64 12.43
N ILE A 13 -4.69 0.29 11.21
CA ILE A 13 -4.60 1.18 10.05
C ILE A 13 -5.62 2.32 10.10
N GLY A 14 -6.85 2.05 10.55
CA GLY A 14 -7.87 3.07 10.78
C GLY A 14 -7.43 4.15 11.77
N LYS A 15 -6.70 3.76 12.84
CA LYS A 15 -6.11 4.71 13.80
C LYS A 15 -5.02 5.58 13.18
N VAL A 16 -4.18 5.01 12.31
CA VAL A 16 -3.14 5.76 11.60
C VAL A 16 -3.78 6.81 10.69
N HIS A 17 -4.79 6.41 9.89
CA HIS A 17 -5.53 7.34 9.04
C HIS A 17 -6.28 8.40 9.85
N ALA A 18 -6.92 8.03 10.95
CA ALA A 18 -7.56 9.00 11.83
C ALA A 18 -6.57 10.06 12.36
N GLY A 19 -5.35 9.63 12.72
CA GLY A 19 -4.27 10.55 13.08
C GLY A 19 -3.85 11.47 11.92
N ALA A 20 -3.69 10.92 10.72
CA ALA A 20 -3.32 11.69 9.52
C ALA A 20 -4.41 12.70 9.12
N ILE A 21 -5.70 12.32 9.21
CA ILE A 21 -6.85 13.21 8.96
C ILE A 21 -6.89 14.32 10.01
N ALA A 22 -6.73 13.99 11.30
CA ALA A 22 -6.74 14.97 12.38
C ALA A 22 -5.59 15.99 12.29
N ALA A 23 -4.44 15.59 11.72
CA ALA A 23 -3.30 16.47 11.50
C ALA A 23 -3.46 17.39 10.26
N ASN A 24 -4.45 17.14 9.41
CA ASN A 24 -4.69 17.92 8.20
C ASN A 24 -5.71 19.06 8.46
N PRO A 25 -5.33 20.34 8.30
CA PRO A 25 -6.23 21.47 8.59
C PRO A 25 -7.42 21.58 7.62
N GLY A 26 -7.32 20.93 6.45
CA GLY A 26 -8.39 20.84 5.45
C GLY A 26 -9.36 19.70 5.69
N ALA A 27 -9.23 18.93 6.77
CA ALA A 27 -10.06 17.76 7.04
C ALA A 27 -10.53 17.67 8.50
N ARG A 28 -11.62 16.92 8.73
CA ARG A 28 -12.07 16.51 10.07
C ARG A 28 -12.83 15.20 10.02
N ILE A 29 -12.80 14.44 11.11
CA ILE A 29 -13.56 13.18 11.25
C ILE A 29 -14.92 13.51 11.86
N VAL A 30 -15.99 13.05 11.23
CA VAL A 30 -17.38 13.25 11.69
C VAL A 30 -17.99 11.95 12.18
N ALA A 31 -17.60 10.81 11.59
CA ALA A 31 -18.11 9.51 11.98
C ALA A 31 -17.03 8.42 11.99
N VAL A 32 -17.22 7.43 12.87
CA VAL A 32 -16.44 6.19 12.89
C VAL A 32 -17.42 5.01 12.89
N ALA A 33 -17.13 3.98 12.10
CA ALA A 33 -17.82 2.71 12.12
C ALA A 33 -16.82 1.56 12.30
N ASP A 34 -17.17 0.57 13.12
CA ASP A 34 -16.46 -0.70 13.21
C ASP A 34 -17.45 -1.80 13.63
N ALA A 35 -17.20 -3.05 13.26
CA ALA A 35 -18.01 -4.18 13.69
C ALA A 35 -17.85 -4.44 15.21
N LEU A 36 -16.71 -4.05 15.80
CA LEU A 36 -16.43 -4.09 17.22
C LEU A 36 -16.74 -2.72 17.84
N ALA A 37 -17.92 -2.60 18.48
CA ALA A 37 -18.36 -1.36 19.10
C ALA A 37 -17.29 -0.69 20.01
N PRO A 38 -16.55 -1.41 20.88
CA PRO A 38 -15.51 -0.79 21.71
C PRO A 38 -14.37 -0.14 20.90
N ALA A 39 -14.05 -0.68 19.72
CA ALA A 39 -13.02 -0.11 18.85
C ALA A 39 -13.50 1.19 18.20
N ALA A 40 -14.75 1.21 17.71
CA ALA A 40 -15.37 2.42 17.16
C ALA A 40 -15.51 3.52 18.21
N GLU A 41 -16.00 3.19 19.41
CA GLU A 41 -16.16 4.12 20.52
C GLU A 41 -14.84 4.77 20.93
N ALA A 42 -13.78 3.98 21.06
CA ALA A 42 -12.46 4.48 21.44
C ALA A 42 -11.90 5.48 20.39
N LEU A 43 -12.01 5.14 19.10
CA LEU A 43 -11.51 6.01 18.03
C LEU A 43 -12.38 7.26 17.85
N ALA A 44 -13.71 7.12 17.95
CA ALA A 44 -14.65 8.23 17.89
C ALA A 44 -14.42 9.23 19.03
N ALA A 45 -14.19 8.75 20.25
CA ALA A 45 -13.85 9.60 21.40
C ALA A 45 -12.54 10.37 21.18
N GLN A 46 -11.50 9.72 20.67
CA GLN A 46 -10.23 10.37 20.34
C GLN A 46 -10.39 11.45 19.26
N ALA A 47 -11.25 11.21 18.28
CA ALA A 47 -11.47 12.09 17.14
C ALA A 47 -12.56 13.16 17.38
N ALA A 48 -13.21 13.17 18.54
CA ALA A 48 -14.42 13.96 18.82
C ALA A 48 -15.52 13.76 17.74
N ALA A 49 -15.68 12.53 17.28
CA ALA A 49 -16.61 12.12 16.22
C ALA A 49 -17.76 11.27 16.79
N ALA A 50 -18.80 11.02 15.99
CA ALA A 50 -19.89 10.13 16.35
C ALA A 50 -19.58 8.68 15.96
N VAL A 51 -20.02 7.71 16.77
CA VAL A 51 -20.13 6.32 16.31
C VAL A 51 -21.38 6.20 15.44
N ARG A 52 -21.25 5.69 14.21
CA ARG A 52 -22.37 5.48 13.28
C ARG A 52 -22.27 4.11 12.62
N THR A 53 -23.39 3.60 12.12
CA THR A 53 -23.37 2.42 11.24
C THR A 53 -22.93 2.82 9.84
N ILE A 54 -22.48 1.84 9.04
CA ILE A 54 -22.11 2.07 7.64
C ILE A 54 -23.31 2.63 6.85
N ASP A 55 -24.52 2.09 7.07
CA ASP A 55 -25.73 2.56 6.38
C ASP A 55 -26.07 4.02 6.74
N ALA A 56 -25.89 4.41 8.00
CA ALA A 56 -26.09 5.79 8.43
C ALA A 56 -25.03 6.74 7.86
N ILE A 57 -23.82 6.25 7.59
CA ILE A 57 -22.74 7.01 6.93
C ILE A 57 -23.04 7.16 5.44
N GLU A 58 -23.51 6.11 4.79
CA GLU A 58 -23.88 6.12 3.36
C GLU A 58 -24.99 7.13 3.07
N ALA A 59 -26.03 7.16 3.90
CA ALA A 59 -27.16 8.08 3.75
C ALA A 59 -26.91 9.50 4.26
N ALA A 60 -25.75 9.78 4.84
CA ALA A 60 -25.49 11.06 5.50
C ALA A 60 -25.07 12.16 4.52
N ASP A 61 -25.82 13.26 4.48
CA ASP A 61 -25.40 14.49 3.79
C ASP A 61 -24.24 15.19 4.52
N ASP A 62 -23.95 14.78 5.76
CA ASP A 62 -22.91 15.38 6.57
C ASP A 62 -21.50 14.77 6.42
N ILE A 63 -21.31 13.92 5.41
CA ILE A 63 -20.06 13.23 5.08
C ILE A 63 -19.70 13.51 3.61
N ASP A 64 -18.47 13.95 3.38
CA ASP A 64 -17.95 14.27 2.04
C ASP A 64 -17.08 13.13 1.50
N ALA A 65 -16.37 12.43 2.38
CA ALA A 65 -15.46 11.36 2.02
C ALA A 65 -15.45 10.21 3.05
N VAL A 66 -15.08 9.02 2.58
CA VAL A 66 -14.86 7.85 3.42
C VAL A 66 -13.42 7.36 3.31
N VAL A 67 -12.88 6.85 4.42
CA VAL A 67 -11.64 6.09 4.48
C VAL A 67 -11.99 4.66 4.88
N ILE A 68 -11.82 3.73 3.94
CA ILE A 68 -12.13 2.31 4.08
C ILE A 68 -10.87 1.60 4.59
N CYS A 69 -10.96 1.12 5.82
CA CYS A 69 -9.93 0.43 6.61
C CYS A 69 -10.49 -0.85 7.27
N THR A 70 -11.60 -1.36 6.74
CA THR A 70 -12.25 -2.60 7.15
C THR A 70 -11.46 -3.82 6.65
N PRO A 71 -11.89 -5.07 6.94
CA PRO A 71 -11.27 -6.25 6.34
C PRO A 71 -11.39 -6.25 4.80
N THR A 72 -10.39 -6.81 4.11
CA THR A 72 -10.25 -6.78 2.64
C THR A 72 -11.48 -7.28 1.88
N ASP A 73 -12.17 -8.30 2.40
CA ASP A 73 -13.38 -8.89 1.80
C ASP A 73 -14.58 -7.93 1.75
N THR A 74 -14.50 -6.77 2.39
CA THR A 74 -15.54 -5.73 2.36
C THR A 74 -15.22 -4.57 1.42
N HIS A 75 -13.98 -4.46 0.94
CA HIS A 75 -13.48 -3.25 0.28
C HIS A 75 -14.25 -2.91 -1.00
N ALA A 76 -14.32 -3.85 -1.95
CA ALA A 76 -14.98 -3.62 -3.23
C ALA A 76 -16.46 -3.25 -3.08
N ASP A 77 -17.19 -3.92 -2.18
CA ASP A 77 -18.60 -3.64 -1.90
C ASP A 77 -18.78 -2.23 -1.30
N LEU A 78 -17.91 -1.84 -0.36
CA LEU A 78 -17.96 -0.51 0.24
C LEU A 78 -17.58 0.58 -0.77
N ILE A 79 -16.55 0.37 -1.60
CA ILE A 79 -16.20 1.30 -2.68
C ILE A 79 -17.41 1.56 -3.57
N GLU A 80 -18.09 0.52 -4.03
CA GLU A 80 -19.25 0.66 -4.90
C GLU A 80 -20.43 1.38 -4.23
N ARG A 81 -20.71 1.06 -2.96
CA ARG A 81 -21.77 1.73 -2.17
C ARG A 81 -21.50 3.23 -2.06
N PHE A 82 -20.31 3.60 -1.62
CA PHE A 82 -19.95 5.00 -1.43
C PHE A 82 -19.78 5.76 -2.75
N ALA A 83 -19.43 5.07 -3.84
CA ALA A 83 -19.40 5.63 -5.18
C ALA A 83 -20.82 6.03 -5.64
N ARG A 84 -21.80 5.12 -5.48
CA ARG A 84 -23.21 5.39 -5.80
C ARG A 84 -23.83 6.45 -4.88
N ALA A 85 -23.37 6.55 -3.63
CA ALA A 85 -23.76 7.59 -2.69
C ALA A 85 -23.08 8.95 -2.94
N GLY A 86 -22.23 9.07 -3.97
CA GLY A 86 -21.57 10.32 -4.35
C GLY A 86 -20.49 10.78 -3.36
N LYS A 87 -19.92 9.87 -2.56
CA LYS A 87 -18.83 10.19 -1.63
C LYS A 87 -17.48 10.01 -2.32
N ALA A 88 -16.50 10.82 -1.92
CA ALA A 88 -15.11 10.54 -2.29
C ALA A 88 -14.58 9.36 -1.45
N ILE A 89 -13.75 8.50 -2.03
CA ILE A 89 -13.37 7.22 -1.44
C ILE A 89 -11.85 7.12 -1.40
N PHE A 90 -11.32 6.95 -0.20
CA PHE A 90 -10.00 6.40 0.01
C PHE A 90 -10.15 4.96 0.50
N CYS A 91 -9.49 4.00 -0.14
CA CYS A 91 -9.55 2.60 0.26
C CYS A 91 -8.16 2.05 0.51
N GLU A 92 -7.95 1.42 1.67
CA GLU A 92 -6.76 0.62 1.92
C GLU A 92 -6.61 -0.51 0.90
N LYS A 93 -5.37 -0.93 0.67
CA LYS A 93 -5.06 -2.02 -0.25
C LYS A 93 -5.49 -3.39 0.32
N PRO A 94 -5.77 -4.36 -0.56
CA PRO A 94 -6.14 -4.21 -1.97
C PRO A 94 -7.63 -3.87 -2.11
N ILE A 95 -8.09 -3.53 -3.33
CA ILE A 95 -9.53 -3.35 -3.61
C ILE A 95 -10.30 -4.66 -3.40
N ASP A 96 -9.72 -5.77 -3.86
CA ASP A 96 -10.20 -7.14 -3.66
C ASP A 96 -9.00 -8.09 -3.88
N LEU A 97 -9.16 -9.38 -3.62
CA LEU A 97 -8.18 -10.41 -3.95
C LEU A 97 -8.45 -11.07 -5.32
N ASP A 98 -9.60 -10.79 -5.93
CA ASP A 98 -9.99 -11.30 -7.25
C ASP A 98 -9.93 -10.18 -8.32
N VAL A 99 -9.15 -10.41 -9.38
CA VAL A 99 -8.97 -9.46 -10.49
C VAL A 99 -10.28 -9.10 -11.18
N SER A 100 -11.19 -10.06 -11.37
CA SER A 100 -12.49 -9.81 -11.99
C SER A 100 -13.41 -9.00 -11.08
N ARG A 101 -13.36 -9.23 -9.76
CA ARG A 101 -14.09 -8.43 -8.76
C ARG A 101 -13.59 -6.99 -8.72
N VAL A 102 -12.27 -6.78 -8.81
CA VAL A 102 -11.68 -5.43 -8.93
C VAL A 102 -12.16 -4.75 -10.21
N LYS A 103 -12.11 -5.41 -11.37
CA LYS A 103 -12.61 -4.85 -12.64
C LYS A 103 -14.08 -4.42 -12.55
N ALA A 104 -14.94 -5.26 -11.96
CA ALA A 104 -16.35 -4.94 -11.77
C ALA A 104 -16.54 -3.71 -10.85
N CYS A 105 -15.78 -3.63 -9.75
CA CYS A 105 -15.80 -2.48 -8.85
C CYS A 105 -15.37 -1.19 -9.57
N LEU A 106 -14.29 -1.24 -10.36
CA LEU A 106 -13.79 -0.08 -11.09
C LEU A 106 -14.77 0.41 -12.18
N ALA A 107 -15.53 -0.50 -12.80
CA ALA A 107 -16.58 -0.11 -13.74
C ALA A 107 -17.67 0.75 -13.06
N VAL A 108 -18.02 0.47 -11.81
CA VAL A 108 -18.98 1.28 -11.03
C VAL A 108 -18.38 2.64 -10.66
N VAL A 109 -17.10 2.67 -10.30
CA VAL A 109 -16.38 3.93 -10.01
C VAL A 109 -16.34 4.82 -11.26
N GLU A 110 -16.09 4.24 -12.43
CA GLU A 110 -16.12 4.95 -13.71
C GLU A 110 -17.53 5.44 -14.06
N GLU A 111 -18.55 4.57 -13.97
CA GLU A 111 -19.96 4.90 -14.24
C GLU A 111 -20.46 6.08 -13.39
N THR A 112 -20.09 6.09 -12.11
CA THR A 112 -20.52 7.12 -11.16
C THR A 112 -19.64 8.38 -11.20
N GLY A 113 -18.47 8.33 -11.85
CA GLY A 113 -17.47 9.39 -11.78
C GLY A 113 -16.89 9.61 -10.38
N ALA A 114 -16.94 8.58 -9.52
CA ALA A 114 -16.49 8.69 -8.14
C ALA A 114 -14.98 8.90 -8.04
N LYS A 115 -14.55 9.70 -7.06
CA LYS A 115 -13.13 9.90 -6.75
C LYS A 115 -12.65 8.74 -5.89
N LEU A 116 -11.85 7.84 -6.47
CA LEU A 116 -11.23 6.72 -5.75
C LEU A 116 -9.71 6.88 -5.66
N MET A 117 -9.17 6.77 -4.45
CA MET A 117 -7.75 6.61 -4.16
C MET A 117 -7.50 5.26 -3.49
N VAL A 118 -6.46 4.54 -3.93
CA VAL A 118 -6.01 3.30 -3.30
C VAL A 118 -4.79 3.57 -2.42
N GLY A 119 -4.77 3.00 -1.21
CA GLY A 119 -3.77 3.22 -0.18
C GLY A 119 -2.40 2.56 -0.44
N PHE A 120 -1.71 2.96 -1.51
CA PHE A 120 -0.26 2.67 -1.66
C PHE A 120 0.56 3.81 -1.06
N ASN A 121 0.48 3.91 0.27
CA ASN A 121 1.09 4.97 1.08
C ASN A 121 2.59 5.16 0.81
N ARG A 122 3.33 4.12 0.39
CA ARG A 122 4.76 4.22 0.09
C ARG A 122 5.09 5.21 -1.03
N ARG A 123 4.19 5.46 -1.99
CA ARG A 123 4.39 6.53 -2.99
C ARG A 123 4.46 7.93 -2.36
N PHE A 124 3.99 8.08 -1.12
CA PHE A 124 4.00 9.33 -0.36
C PHE A 124 5.17 9.47 0.60
N ASP A 125 6.00 8.44 0.74
CA ASP A 125 7.21 8.52 1.53
C ASP A 125 8.14 9.60 0.98
N PRO A 126 8.62 10.55 1.80
CA PRO A 126 9.43 11.67 1.31
C PRO A 126 10.74 11.19 0.65
N HIS A 127 11.32 10.08 1.11
CA HIS A 127 12.56 9.54 0.55
C HIS A 127 12.29 8.86 -0.80
N PHE A 128 11.22 8.06 -0.90
CA PHE A 128 10.86 7.42 -2.16
C PHE A 128 10.37 8.44 -3.20
N ARG A 129 9.66 9.49 -2.79
CA ARG A 129 9.33 10.64 -3.65
C ARG A 129 10.56 11.40 -4.14
N ALA A 130 11.58 11.57 -3.30
CA ALA A 130 12.83 12.19 -3.73
C ALA A 130 13.53 11.35 -4.81
N VAL A 131 13.52 10.01 -4.68
CA VAL A 131 14.04 9.10 -5.72
C VAL A 131 13.22 9.22 -7.01
N ARG A 132 11.88 9.16 -6.95
CA ARG A 132 11.03 9.35 -8.14
C ARG A 132 11.28 10.71 -8.79
N LYS A 133 11.37 11.78 -7.99
CA LYS A 133 11.65 13.12 -8.51
C LYS A 133 13.02 13.18 -9.21
N ALA A 134 14.04 12.51 -8.68
CA ALA A 134 15.35 12.45 -9.34
C ALA A 134 15.27 11.72 -10.71
N ILE A 135 14.39 10.73 -10.84
CA ILE A 135 14.09 10.08 -12.13
C ILE A 135 13.38 11.07 -13.05
N ASP A 136 12.34 11.75 -12.58
CA ASP A 136 11.58 12.74 -13.36
C ASP A 136 12.45 13.90 -13.86
N ASP A 137 13.40 14.34 -13.02
CA ASP A 137 14.36 15.40 -13.35
C ASP A 137 15.47 14.92 -14.30
N GLY A 138 15.50 13.62 -14.66
CA GLY A 138 16.48 13.03 -15.56
C GLY A 138 17.87 12.80 -14.96
N ALA A 139 18.00 12.86 -13.63
CA ALA A 139 19.29 12.77 -12.93
C ALA A 139 19.97 11.41 -13.11
N VAL A 140 19.20 10.34 -13.30
CA VAL A 140 19.72 8.98 -13.58
C VAL A 140 19.70 8.62 -15.06
N GLY A 141 19.23 9.49 -15.95
CA GLY A 141 19.05 9.18 -17.37
C GLY A 141 17.87 8.24 -17.61
N ASP A 142 18.02 7.32 -18.57
CA ASP A 142 16.99 6.32 -18.87
C ASP A 142 17.04 5.22 -17.80
N VAL A 143 15.91 4.91 -17.18
CA VAL A 143 15.83 3.82 -16.18
C VAL A 143 16.13 2.49 -16.86
N GLU A 144 16.99 1.68 -16.24
CA GLU A 144 17.42 0.37 -16.74
C GLU A 144 17.05 -0.74 -15.76
N MET A 145 17.42 -0.59 -14.49
CA MET A 145 17.23 -1.60 -13.44
C MET A 145 16.75 -0.99 -12.14
N VAL A 146 15.75 -1.62 -11.51
CA VAL A 146 15.22 -1.26 -10.20
C VAL A 146 15.45 -2.40 -9.22
N THR A 147 15.93 -2.09 -8.01
CA THR A 147 16.03 -3.05 -6.91
C THR A 147 15.16 -2.58 -5.75
N ILE A 148 14.29 -3.46 -5.26
CA ILE A 148 13.42 -3.20 -4.10
C ILE A 148 13.66 -4.28 -3.06
N VAL A 149 13.93 -3.88 -1.82
CA VAL A 149 14.07 -4.79 -0.69
C VAL A 149 13.08 -4.38 0.39
N SER A 150 12.14 -5.27 0.69
CA SER A 150 11.09 -5.04 1.68
C SER A 150 10.98 -6.23 2.63
N ARG A 151 11.36 -6.04 3.89
CA ARG A 151 11.35 -7.10 4.91
C ARG A 151 10.62 -6.63 6.17
N ASP A 152 9.64 -7.40 6.59
CA ASP A 152 8.89 -7.13 7.83
C ASP A 152 9.74 -7.52 9.06
N PRO A 153 9.60 -6.83 10.21
CA PRO A 153 10.30 -7.22 11.45
C PRO A 153 9.90 -8.63 11.92
N GLY A 154 8.66 -9.03 11.65
CA GLY A 154 8.11 -10.34 11.98
C GLY A 154 6.81 -10.63 11.21
N ALA A 155 6.48 -11.92 11.11
CA ALA A 155 5.32 -12.37 10.36
C ALA A 155 4.00 -11.97 11.07
N PRO A 156 2.92 -11.71 10.32
CA PRO A 156 1.60 -11.57 10.93
C PRO A 156 1.13 -12.91 11.54
N PRO A 157 0.14 -12.88 12.45
CA PRO A 157 -0.46 -14.11 12.98
C PRO A 157 -0.99 -15.02 11.86
N VAL A 158 -0.91 -16.35 12.04
CA VAL A 158 -1.29 -17.34 11.02
C VAL A 158 -2.76 -17.19 10.58
N GLU A 159 -3.63 -16.78 11.50
CA GLU A 159 -5.06 -16.54 11.28
C GLU A 159 -5.30 -15.38 10.31
N TYR A 160 -4.40 -14.39 10.30
CA TYR A 160 -4.39 -13.36 9.28
C TYR A 160 -3.86 -13.91 7.95
N ILE A 161 -2.78 -14.70 7.98
CA ILE A 161 -2.16 -15.31 6.78
C ILE A 161 -3.18 -16.13 5.99
N ARG A 162 -4.01 -16.94 6.66
CA ARG A 162 -5.03 -17.78 5.99
C ARG A 162 -6.05 -16.99 5.16
N ARG A 163 -6.20 -15.69 5.41
CA ARG A 163 -7.14 -14.81 4.70
C ARG A 163 -6.46 -13.63 3.99
N SER A 164 -5.13 -13.55 4.00
CA SER A 164 -4.39 -12.41 3.43
C SER A 164 -4.28 -12.48 1.90
N GLY A 165 -4.55 -13.64 1.31
CA GLY A 165 -4.26 -13.92 -0.10
C GLY A 165 -2.80 -14.31 -0.36
N GLY A 166 -2.00 -14.46 0.68
CA GLY A 166 -0.59 -14.87 0.60
C GLY A 166 0.39 -13.72 0.39
N ILE A 167 1.69 -14.00 0.52
CA ILE A 167 2.76 -12.98 0.56
C ILE A 167 2.74 -12.02 -0.64
N PHE A 168 2.43 -12.51 -1.85
CA PHE A 168 2.42 -11.67 -3.05
C PHE A 168 1.28 -10.65 -3.06
N ARG A 169 0.08 -11.04 -2.58
CA ARG A 169 -1.11 -10.17 -2.55
C ARG A 169 -1.13 -9.26 -1.33
N ASP A 170 -0.55 -9.72 -0.21
CA ASP A 170 -0.57 -8.96 1.05
C ASP A 170 0.65 -8.06 1.24
N MET A 171 1.85 -8.56 0.92
CA MET A 171 3.11 -7.86 1.20
C MET A 171 3.72 -7.27 -0.07
N THR A 172 4.02 -8.11 -1.06
CA THR A 172 4.70 -7.71 -2.30
C THR A 172 3.86 -6.76 -3.17
N ILE A 173 2.55 -6.69 -2.94
CA ILE A 173 1.67 -5.77 -3.67
C ILE A 173 2.11 -4.30 -3.59
N HIS A 174 2.67 -3.88 -2.45
CA HIS A 174 3.25 -2.54 -2.33
C HIS A 174 4.50 -2.37 -3.20
N ASP A 175 5.27 -3.45 -3.39
CA ASP A 175 6.49 -3.44 -4.17
C ASP A 175 6.19 -3.54 -5.67
N PHE A 176 5.11 -4.21 -6.07
CA PHE A 176 4.59 -4.18 -7.44
C PHE A 176 4.14 -2.77 -7.82
N ASP A 177 3.40 -2.10 -6.93
CA ASP A 177 3.01 -0.71 -7.11
C ASP A 177 4.24 0.21 -7.22
N MET A 178 5.21 0.07 -6.29
CA MET A 178 6.45 0.84 -6.29
C MET A 178 7.29 0.59 -7.55
N ALA A 179 7.40 -0.67 -8.01
CA ALA A 179 8.15 -1.01 -9.21
C ALA A 179 7.56 -0.33 -10.45
N ARG A 180 6.24 -0.40 -10.64
CA ARG A 180 5.55 0.33 -11.73
C ARG A 180 5.86 1.82 -11.69
N TRP A 181 5.76 2.40 -10.50
CA TRP A 181 5.99 3.82 -10.29
C TRP A 181 7.44 4.25 -10.53
N LEU A 182 8.43 3.42 -10.18
CA LEU A 182 9.85 3.72 -10.41
C LEU A 182 10.29 3.44 -11.85
N LEU A 183 9.83 2.33 -12.44
CA LEU A 183 10.12 1.98 -13.85
C LEU A 183 9.54 2.99 -14.83
N GLY A 184 8.42 3.66 -14.48
CA GLY A 184 7.71 4.57 -15.37
C GLY A 184 7.14 3.90 -16.61
N GLU A 185 7.01 2.57 -16.58
CA GLU A 185 6.51 1.72 -17.65
C GLU A 185 5.90 0.45 -17.02
N GLU A 186 4.86 -0.09 -17.66
CA GLU A 186 4.13 -1.25 -17.14
C GLU A 186 4.94 -2.55 -17.34
N PRO A 187 5.21 -3.32 -16.28
CA PRO A 187 5.76 -4.65 -16.43
C PRO A 187 4.78 -5.58 -17.15
N THR A 188 5.30 -6.36 -18.10
CA THR A 188 4.52 -7.32 -18.90
C THR A 188 4.85 -8.77 -18.60
N VAL A 189 5.97 -9.04 -17.93
CA VAL A 189 6.42 -10.39 -17.58
C VAL A 189 6.84 -10.44 -16.12
N VAL A 190 6.46 -11.54 -15.45
CA VAL A 190 6.81 -11.82 -14.05
C VAL A 190 7.47 -13.20 -13.95
N ALA A 191 8.58 -13.29 -13.22
CA ALA A 191 9.17 -14.55 -12.77
C ALA A 191 9.38 -14.50 -11.25
N ALA A 192 8.92 -15.52 -10.51
CA ALA A 192 8.96 -15.50 -9.05
C ALA A 192 9.45 -16.83 -8.47
N PHE A 193 10.12 -16.73 -7.32
CA PHE A 193 10.56 -17.84 -6.48
C PHE A 193 10.13 -17.57 -5.04
N ALA A 194 9.60 -18.58 -4.36
CA ALA A 194 9.15 -18.44 -2.98
C ALA A 194 9.43 -19.70 -2.15
N SER A 195 9.69 -19.50 -0.86
CA SER A 195 10.09 -20.55 0.10
C SER A 195 9.54 -20.28 1.50
N ASN A 196 9.54 -21.33 2.34
CA ASN A 196 9.30 -21.24 3.79
C ASN A 196 10.62 -21.40 4.55
N LEU A 197 11.21 -20.27 4.95
CA LEU A 197 12.53 -20.19 5.60
C LEU A 197 12.47 -19.53 6.99
N VAL A 198 11.32 -19.00 7.39
CA VAL A 198 11.13 -18.25 8.64
C VAL A 198 10.35 -19.08 9.65
N ASP A 199 9.15 -19.53 9.29
CA ASP A 199 8.24 -20.26 10.19
C ASP A 199 7.47 -21.32 9.41
N SER A 200 7.56 -22.58 9.86
CA SER A 200 6.88 -23.70 9.23
C SER A 200 5.36 -23.61 9.28
N GLU A 201 4.78 -22.89 10.25
CA GLU A 201 3.31 -22.71 10.31
C GLU A 201 2.77 -21.89 9.13
N ILE A 202 3.58 -20.99 8.57
CA ILE A 202 3.23 -20.22 7.37
C ILE A 202 3.06 -21.17 6.18
N GLY A 203 4.00 -22.11 6.02
CA GLY A 203 3.92 -23.15 4.99
C GLY A 203 2.74 -24.09 5.19
N ARG A 204 2.43 -24.48 6.43
CA ARG A 204 1.23 -25.28 6.75
C ARG A 204 -0.08 -24.55 6.48
N ALA A 205 -0.06 -23.22 6.54
CA ALA A 205 -1.20 -22.37 6.15
C ALA A 205 -1.32 -22.16 4.64
N GLY A 206 -0.40 -22.71 3.83
CA GLY A 206 -0.43 -22.61 2.37
C GLY A 206 0.17 -21.32 1.81
N ASP A 207 1.03 -20.63 2.56
CA ASP A 207 1.71 -19.40 2.13
C ASP A 207 3.24 -19.52 2.21
N PHE A 208 3.96 -18.53 1.69
CA PHE A 208 5.42 -18.40 1.73
C PHE A 208 5.85 -17.26 2.66
N ASP A 209 7.08 -17.31 3.17
CA ASP A 209 7.62 -16.27 4.06
C ASP A 209 8.83 -15.53 3.49
N SER A 210 9.37 -16.03 2.38
CA SER A 210 10.56 -15.49 1.71
C SER A 210 10.36 -15.61 0.21
N ALA A 211 10.47 -14.50 -0.52
CA ALA A 211 10.21 -14.47 -1.96
C ALA A 211 11.17 -13.54 -2.72
N ASN A 212 11.46 -13.90 -3.96
CA ASN A 212 12.14 -13.04 -4.93
C ASN A 212 11.32 -12.98 -6.22
N VAL A 213 11.20 -11.79 -6.79
CA VAL A 213 10.46 -11.54 -8.04
C VAL A 213 11.31 -10.74 -9.01
N LEU A 214 11.29 -11.13 -10.28
CA LEU A 214 11.83 -10.37 -11.41
C LEU A 214 10.67 -9.92 -12.29
N LEU A 215 10.65 -8.63 -12.61
CA LEU A 215 9.72 -7.98 -13.52
C LEU A 215 10.46 -7.51 -14.77
N GLU A 216 9.81 -7.58 -15.93
CA GLU A 216 10.34 -7.05 -17.19
C GLU A 216 9.26 -6.26 -17.93
N THR A 217 9.64 -5.08 -18.42
CA THR A 217 8.80 -4.18 -19.24
C THR A 217 9.00 -4.44 -20.74
N PRO A 218 8.11 -3.95 -21.62
CA PRO A 218 8.26 -4.08 -23.08
C PRO A 218 9.59 -3.53 -23.63
N SER A 219 10.10 -2.43 -23.06
CA SER A 219 11.38 -1.85 -23.45
C SER A 219 12.61 -2.61 -22.92
N GLY A 220 12.41 -3.63 -22.06
CA GLY A 220 13.47 -4.44 -21.47
C GLY A 220 13.98 -3.93 -20.12
N ARG A 221 13.40 -2.87 -19.53
CA ARG A 221 13.70 -2.47 -18.14
C ARG A 221 13.29 -3.57 -17.17
N GLN A 222 14.08 -3.73 -16.11
CA GLN A 222 13.89 -4.81 -15.15
C GLN A 222 13.72 -4.29 -13.73
N ALA A 223 12.92 -4.99 -12.92
CA ALA A 223 12.89 -4.77 -11.48
C ALA A 223 13.04 -6.09 -10.70
N VAL A 224 13.92 -6.09 -9.70
CA VAL A 224 14.07 -7.19 -8.74
C VAL A 224 13.47 -6.79 -7.41
N ILE A 225 12.61 -7.63 -6.86
CA ILE A 225 11.98 -7.45 -5.56
C ILE A 225 12.40 -8.62 -4.66
N THR A 226 12.88 -8.30 -3.45
CA THR A 226 13.20 -9.29 -2.42
C THR A 226 12.36 -9.05 -1.17
N ASN A 227 11.57 -10.05 -0.78
CA ASN A 227 10.74 -10.02 0.41
C ASN A 227 11.13 -11.06 1.45
N SER A 228 10.96 -10.69 2.72
CA SER A 228 10.98 -11.64 3.84
C SER A 228 10.05 -11.18 4.95
N ARG A 229 9.34 -12.13 5.58
CA ARG A 229 8.52 -11.88 6.76
C ARG A 229 9.31 -11.68 8.06
N ARG A 230 10.64 -11.69 8.03
CA ARG A 230 11.46 -11.46 9.23
C ARG A 230 12.77 -10.72 8.92
N ALA A 231 12.98 -9.62 9.62
CA ALA A 231 14.24 -8.92 9.72
C ALA A 231 14.45 -8.50 11.19
N THR A 232 15.37 -9.17 11.88
CA THR A 232 15.65 -8.94 13.31
C THR A 232 16.18 -7.53 13.62
N TYR A 233 16.60 -6.80 12.59
CA TYR A 233 17.12 -5.43 12.68
C TYR A 233 16.06 -4.37 12.38
N GLY A 234 14.78 -4.75 12.24
CA GLY A 234 13.65 -3.86 12.00
C GLY A 234 13.18 -3.83 10.54
N TYR A 235 12.40 -2.83 10.18
CA TYR A 235 11.70 -2.75 8.90
C TYR A 235 12.61 -2.29 7.75
N ASP A 236 13.12 -3.26 6.96
CA ASP A 236 13.98 -3.00 5.79
C ASP A 236 13.10 -2.60 4.60
N GLN A 237 13.23 -1.38 4.10
CA GLN A 237 12.45 -0.81 3.00
C GLN A 237 13.37 0.07 2.15
N ARG A 238 14.11 -0.55 1.23
CA ARG A 238 15.08 0.12 0.35
C ARG A 238 14.62 0.04 -1.09
N ILE A 239 14.92 1.11 -1.83
CA ILE A 239 14.79 1.17 -3.28
C ILE A 239 16.09 1.72 -3.89
N GLU A 240 16.44 1.21 -5.06
CA GLU A 240 17.56 1.66 -5.87
C GLU A 240 17.15 1.64 -7.34
N VAL A 241 17.48 2.69 -8.08
CA VAL A 241 17.21 2.82 -9.51
C VAL A 241 18.50 3.17 -10.22
N LEU A 242 18.99 2.22 -11.03
CA LEU A 242 20.09 2.41 -11.96
C LEU A 242 19.52 2.86 -13.31
N GLY A 243 20.14 3.89 -13.87
CA GLY A 243 19.88 4.32 -15.23
C GLY A 243 21.16 4.72 -15.95
N SER A 244 20.99 5.08 -17.22
CA SER A 244 22.10 5.32 -18.16
C SER A 244 23.09 6.42 -17.74
N LYS A 245 22.76 7.28 -16.77
CA LYS A 245 23.60 8.39 -16.29
C LYS A 245 23.97 8.31 -14.81
N GLY A 246 23.50 7.31 -14.07
CA GLY A 246 23.79 7.19 -12.66
C GLY A 246 22.76 6.38 -11.89
N MET A 247 22.75 6.56 -10.58
CA MET A 247 21.90 5.79 -9.68
C MET A 247 21.30 6.69 -8.59
N ALA A 248 20.04 6.47 -8.27
CA ALA A 248 19.36 7.06 -7.12
C ALA A 248 18.87 5.96 -6.19
N ALA A 249 19.07 6.12 -4.88
CA ALA A 249 18.66 5.13 -3.88
C ALA A 249 18.12 5.81 -2.62
N ALA A 250 17.19 5.13 -1.94
CA ALA A 250 16.73 5.53 -0.61
C ALA A 250 17.18 4.50 0.43
N GLU A 251 17.90 4.99 1.44
CA GLU A 251 18.30 4.18 2.59
C GLU A 251 17.18 3.99 3.61
N ASN A 252 17.37 3.03 4.50
CA ASN A 252 16.44 2.78 5.60
C ASN A 252 16.42 3.92 6.61
N GLN A 253 15.27 4.08 7.25
CA GLN A 253 15.07 5.07 8.32
C GLN A 253 15.21 4.44 9.71
N ARG A 254 15.77 5.23 10.63
CA ARG A 254 15.94 4.89 12.06
C ARG A 254 15.24 5.95 12.89
N GLU A 255 14.82 5.59 14.09
CA GLU A 255 14.27 6.57 15.04
C GLU A 255 15.35 7.58 15.46
N VAL A 256 16.57 7.09 15.69
CA VAL A 256 17.71 7.90 16.12
C VAL A 256 18.94 7.53 15.30
N SER A 257 19.56 8.55 14.70
CA SER A 257 20.75 8.41 13.84
C SER A 257 22.03 8.79 14.61
N ILE A 258 22.44 7.91 15.52
CA ILE A 258 23.74 7.99 16.20
C ILE A 258 24.65 6.83 15.79
N GLU A 259 25.94 6.98 16.06
CA GLU A 259 26.94 5.94 15.88
C GLU A 259 27.84 5.86 17.11
N ILE A 260 28.08 4.65 17.61
CA ILE A 260 28.96 4.39 18.74
C ILE A 260 30.23 3.73 18.22
N ALA A 261 31.38 4.35 18.45
CA ALA A 261 32.71 3.81 18.11
C ALA A 261 33.47 3.40 19.38
N ASN A 262 33.79 2.11 19.52
CA ASN A 262 34.58 1.59 20.64
C ASN A 262 35.37 0.33 20.24
N GLY A 263 35.96 -0.38 21.21
CA GLY A 263 36.76 -1.60 20.95
C GLY A 263 36.01 -2.75 20.25
N ALA A 264 34.67 -2.72 20.21
CA ALA A 264 33.84 -3.67 19.47
C ALA A 264 33.50 -3.22 18.04
N GLY A 265 33.91 -2.01 17.64
CA GLY A 265 33.68 -1.45 16.31
C GLY A 265 32.68 -0.29 16.31
N PHE A 266 32.03 -0.09 15.15
CA PHE A 266 31.02 0.93 14.92
C PHE A 266 29.63 0.30 14.95
N THR A 267 28.74 0.80 15.81
CA THR A 267 27.36 0.31 15.90
C THR A 267 26.36 1.45 15.76
N ARG A 268 25.23 1.16 15.10
CA ARG A 268 24.09 2.08 14.94
C ARG A 268 22.82 1.42 15.51
N PRO A 269 21.85 2.18 16.05
CA PRO A 269 20.56 1.66 16.50
C PRO A 269 19.84 0.87 15.41
N PRO A 270 18.88 -0.04 15.70
CA PRO A 270 18.10 -0.74 14.68
C PRO A 270 17.24 0.20 13.81
N LEU A 271 16.60 -0.36 12.78
CA LEU A 271 15.64 0.37 11.95
C LEU A 271 14.36 0.68 12.74
N LEU A 272 13.52 1.56 12.19
CA LEU A 272 12.14 1.70 12.67
C LEU A 272 11.42 0.35 12.62
N ASP A 273 10.60 0.08 13.63
CA ASP A 273 10.06 -1.26 13.87
C ASP A 273 9.03 -1.68 12.81
N PHE A 274 8.04 -0.83 12.51
CA PHE A 274 6.97 -1.19 11.56
C PHE A 274 6.35 0.04 10.87
N PHE A 275 5.40 -0.20 9.96
CA PHE A 275 4.79 0.86 9.13
C PHE A 275 4.22 2.03 9.94
N MET A 276 3.70 1.77 11.14
CA MET A 276 3.04 2.79 11.98
C MET A 276 3.98 3.93 12.39
N THR A 277 5.28 3.65 12.53
CA THR A 277 6.30 4.66 12.82
C THR A 277 7.11 5.04 11.59
N ARG A 278 7.40 4.07 10.71
CA ARG A 278 8.16 4.29 9.46
C ARG A 278 7.48 5.24 8.47
N TYR A 279 6.16 5.18 8.35
CA TYR A 279 5.43 5.86 7.28
C TYR A 279 4.49 6.97 7.77
N THR A 280 4.69 7.51 8.98
CA THR A 280 3.87 8.60 9.54
C THR A 280 3.75 9.80 8.59
N SER A 281 4.88 10.26 8.05
CA SER A 281 4.94 11.35 7.06
C SER A 281 4.26 10.97 5.75
N ALA A 282 4.36 9.71 5.33
CA ALA A 282 3.75 9.20 4.11
C ALA A 282 2.22 9.21 4.23
N TYR A 283 1.65 8.69 5.32
CA TYR A 283 0.19 8.73 5.56
C TYR A 283 -0.35 10.16 5.64
N ALA A 284 0.40 11.09 6.26
CA ALA A 284 0.02 12.50 6.29
C ALA A 284 -0.02 13.12 4.87
N ALA A 285 1.02 12.87 4.06
CA ALA A 285 1.09 13.36 2.69
C ALA A 285 0.06 12.69 1.75
N GLU A 286 -0.26 11.42 2.01
CA GLU A 286 -1.30 10.66 1.31
C GLU A 286 -2.68 11.29 1.52
N ILE A 287 -3.08 11.50 2.78
CA ILE A 287 -4.35 12.17 3.11
C ILE A 287 -4.38 13.60 2.58
N ALA A 288 -3.26 14.35 2.66
CA ALA A 288 -3.20 15.69 2.09
C ALA A 288 -3.43 15.70 0.57
N THR A 289 -2.86 14.73 -0.14
CA THR A 289 -3.07 14.57 -1.59
C THR A 289 -4.53 14.21 -1.90
N PHE A 290 -5.13 13.32 -1.13
CA PHE A 290 -6.55 12.97 -1.29
C PHE A 290 -7.47 14.19 -1.05
N VAL A 291 -7.25 14.93 0.04
CA VAL A 291 -8.00 16.14 0.37
C VAL A 291 -7.90 17.18 -0.75
N ALA A 292 -6.68 17.43 -1.26
CA ALA A 292 -6.48 18.32 -2.39
C ALA A 292 -7.24 17.85 -3.65
N GLY A 293 -7.23 16.55 -3.95
CA GLY A 293 -8.01 16.00 -5.07
C GLY A 293 -9.53 16.16 -4.90
N VAL A 294 -10.01 16.09 -3.65
CA VAL A 294 -11.43 16.33 -3.34
C VAL A 294 -11.79 17.80 -3.50
N THR A 295 -10.98 18.73 -2.95
CA THR A 295 -11.33 20.16 -2.86
C THR A 295 -10.90 21.01 -4.05
N GLU A 296 -9.78 20.68 -4.69
CA GLU A 296 -9.14 21.48 -5.75
C GLU A 296 -9.22 20.80 -7.12
N GLY A 297 -9.63 19.53 -7.16
CA GLY A 297 -9.70 18.76 -8.42
C GLY A 297 -8.34 18.34 -8.96
N THR A 298 -7.29 18.36 -8.14
CA THR A 298 -6.00 17.77 -8.52
C THR A 298 -6.16 16.28 -8.79
N ALA A 299 -5.38 15.74 -9.73
CA ALA A 299 -5.41 14.31 -10.04
C ALA A 299 -5.12 13.46 -8.78
N ILE A 300 -5.97 12.48 -8.53
CA ILE A 300 -5.80 11.52 -7.44
C ILE A 300 -4.99 10.34 -7.97
N ALA A 301 -3.87 10.05 -7.30
CA ALA A 301 -3.08 8.85 -7.52
C ALA A 301 -2.52 8.41 -6.16
N PRO A 302 -2.41 7.11 -5.85
CA PRO A 302 -2.70 5.96 -6.71
C PRO A 302 -4.19 5.78 -7.01
N THR A 303 -4.47 5.44 -8.26
CA THR A 303 -5.82 5.23 -8.79
C THR A 303 -6.31 3.80 -8.54
N GLY A 304 -7.58 3.54 -8.83
CA GLY A 304 -8.11 2.18 -8.88
C GLY A 304 -7.36 1.26 -9.85
N GLU A 305 -6.95 1.79 -11.01
CA GLU A 305 -6.15 1.06 -12.01
C GLU A 305 -4.78 0.69 -11.46
N ASP A 306 -4.15 1.56 -10.65
CA ASP A 306 -2.90 1.20 -9.95
C ASP A 306 -3.10 -0.02 -9.02
N GLY A 307 -4.24 -0.07 -8.32
CA GLY A 307 -4.66 -1.21 -7.52
C GLY A 307 -4.83 -2.49 -8.34
N LEU A 308 -5.52 -2.41 -9.47
CA LEU A 308 -5.72 -3.55 -10.38
C LEU A 308 -4.39 -4.07 -10.93
N ARG A 309 -3.49 -3.19 -11.37
CA ARG A 309 -2.19 -3.57 -11.93
C ARG A 309 -1.29 -4.23 -10.89
N ALA A 310 -1.25 -3.71 -9.67
CA ALA A 310 -0.48 -4.32 -8.59
C ALA A 310 -1.01 -5.73 -8.24
N LEU A 311 -2.34 -5.91 -8.21
CA LEU A 311 -2.95 -7.23 -8.00
C LEU A 311 -2.64 -8.19 -9.16
N ALA A 312 -2.71 -7.73 -10.41
CA ALA A 312 -2.38 -8.56 -11.58
C ALA A 312 -0.93 -9.06 -11.56
N LEU A 313 0.01 -8.22 -11.10
CA LEU A 313 1.41 -8.63 -10.90
C LEU A 313 1.53 -9.66 -9.77
N ALA A 314 0.76 -9.52 -8.69
CA ALA A 314 0.73 -10.51 -7.60
C ALA A 314 0.19 -11.87 -8.06
N GLU A 315 -0.90 -11.89 -8.82
CA GLU A 315 -1.45 -13.11 -9.44
C GLU A 315 -0.44 -13.78 -10.39
N ALA A 316 0.24 -12.97 -11.22
CA ALA A 316 1.26 -13.49 -12.12
C ALA A 316 2.45 -14.10 -11.35
N ALA A 317 2.83 -13.51 -10.21
CA ALA A 317 3.86 -14.07 -9.33
C ALA A 317 3.41 -15.40 -8.70
N VAL A 318 2.17 -15.49 -8.21
CA VAL A 318 1.59 -16.74 -7.68
C VAL A 318 1.63 -17.85 -8.73
N ARG A 319 1.16 -17.56 -9.96
CA ARG A 319 1.21 -18.51 -11.07
C ARG A 319 2.64 -18.87 -11.46
N SER A 320 3.56 -17.91 -11.45
CA SER A 320 4.96 -18.16 -11.78
C SER A 320 5.61 -19.17 -10.85
N VAL A 321 5.37 -19.05 -9.53
CA VAL A 321 5.85 -20.01 -8.54
C VAL A 321 5.21 -21.39 -8.76
N ALA A 322 3.88 -21.44 -8.94
CA ALA A 322 3.16 -22.70 -9.09
C ALA A 322 3.55 -23.47 -10.37
N GLU A 323 3.79 -22.76 -11.47
CA GLU A 323 4.08 -23.33 -12.78
C GLU A 323 5.59 -23.46 -13.07
N GLY A 324 6.46 -22.90 -12.22
CA GLY A 324 7.91 -22.96 -12.38
C GLY A 324 8.45 -22.23 -13.62
N ARG A 325 7.74 -21.20 -14.10
CA ARG A 325 8.07 -20.47 -15.33
C ARG A 325 7.73 -18.98 -15.23
N LYS A 326 8.24 -18.18 -16.17
CA LYS A 326 7.78 -16.79 -16.34
C LYS A 326 6.33 -16.74 -16.86
N VAL A 327 5.58 -15.75 -16.42
CA VAL A 327 4.15 -15.54 -16.73
C VAL A 327 3.97 -14.14 -17.34
N ALA A 328 3.20 -14.05 -18.43
CA ALA A 328 2.82 -12.78 -19.00
C ALA A 328 1.65 -12.19 -18.20
N VAL A 329 1.69 -10.89 -17.90
CA VAL A 329 0.64 -10.22 -17.10
C VAL A 329 -0.72 -10.22 -17.83
N ALA A 330 -0.69 -10.23 -19.17
CA ALA A 330 -1.89 -10.37 -20.00
C ALA A 330 -2.67 -11.68 -19.69
N ASP A 331 -1.98 -12.78 -19.38
CA ASP A 331 -2.61 -14.07 -19.08
C ASP A 331 -3.45 -14.04 -17.79
N VAL A 332 -3.25 -13.03 -16.94
CA VAL A 332 -3.98 -12.83 -15.68
C VAL A 332 -5.10 -11.81 -15.85
N LEU A 333 -4.84 -10.76 -16.63
CA LEU A 333 -5.82 -9.72 -16.85
C LEU A 333 -7.00 -10.24 -17.70
N GLY A 334 -6.77 -11.19 -18.61
CA GLY A 334 -7.80 -11.64 -19.56
C GLY A 334 -7.94 -10.63 -20.68
#